data_AF-A0A7R9UYX3-F1
#
_entry.id   AF-A0A7R9UYX3-F1
#
_cell.length_a   1.000
_cell.length_b   1.000
_cell.length_c   1.000
_cell.angle_alpha   90.00
_cell.angle_beta   90.00
_cell.angle_gamma   90.00
#
_symmetry.space_group_name_H-M   'P 1'
#
loop_
_entity.id
_entity.type
_entity.pdbx_description
1 polymer ?
#
loop_
_entity_poly.entity_id
_entity_poly.type
_entity_poly.pdbx_seq_one_letter_code
_entity_poly.pdbx_strand_id
1 'polypeptide(L)'
;SGVCALCASTGRGEAECPPIVVLSPDAADVLLEVRLDEVYVVGGLCDAKRIANVTASRAAERGVRAARLPIDETFGASDMLNILTVNQVIVALMVMANCSDWRVALCEAIPPRKLRVAGVDRHG
;
A
#
# COMPACT_ATOMS: atom_id res chain seq x y z
N SER A 1 0.19 -22.51 15.34
CA SER A 1 -0.83 -22.67 14.30
C SER A 1 -2.03 -21.82 14.64
N GLY A 2 -2.14 -20.63 14.06
CA GLY A 2 -3.20 -19.66 14.35
C GLY A 2 -4.08 -19.52 13.12
N VAL A 3 -5.31 -20.03 13.20
CA VAL A 3 -6.31 -19.84 12.15
C VAL A 3 -6.67 -18.36 12.11
N CYS A 4 -6.54 -17.72 10.95
CA CYS A 4 -6.99 -16.34 10.76
C CYS A 4 -8.47 -16.21 11.18
N ALA A 5 -8.81 -15.20 11.98
CA ALA A 5 -10.15 -15.01 12.54
C ALA A 5 -11.27 -14.90 11.46
N LEU A 6 -10.92 -14.51 10.24
CA LEU A 6 -11.85 -14.50 9.10
C LEU A 6 -12.20 -15.92 8.62
N CYS A 7 -11.27 -16.86 8.74
CA CYS A 7 -11.36 -18.20 8.19
C CYS A 7 -12.05 -19.20 9.13
N ALA A 8 -12.11 -18.86 10.43
CA ALA A 8 -12.81 -19.63 11.44
C ALA A 8 -14.32 -19.79 11.18
N SER A 9 -14.91 -18.96 10.30
CA SER A 9 -16.35 -18.98 9.99
C SER A 9 -16.74 -19.87 8.81
N THR A 10 -15.78 -20.39 8.01
CA THR A 10 -16.08 -20.89 6.66
C THR A 10 -15.92 -22.41 6.47
N GLY A 11 -15.55 -23.17 7.49
CA GLY A 11 -15.56 -24.65 7.46
C GLY A 11 -14.72 -25.33 6.36
N ARG A 12 -13.79 -24.61 5.74
CA ARG A 12 -12.84 -25.18 4.75
C ARG A 12 -11.56 -25.59 5.48
N GLY A 13 -11.18 -26.86 5.35
CA GLY A 13 -9.98 -27.42 5.97
C GLY A 13 -8.71 -26.68 5.56
N GLU A 14 -7.77 -26.59 6.50
CA GLU A 14 -6.32 -26.29 6.41
C GLU A 14 -5.77 -25.45 5.23
N ALA A 15 -6.58 -24.58 4.63
CA ALA A 15 -6.08 -23.53 3.76
C ALA A 15 -5.52 -22.44 4.68
N GLU A 16 -4.19 -22.37 4.78
CA GLU A 16 -3.52 -21.28 5.45
C GLU A 16 -3.92 -19.99 4.74
N CYS A 17 -4.66 -19.13 5.45
CA CYS A 17 -5.21 -17.94 4.83
C CYS A 17 -4.07 -17.04 4.39
N PRO A 18 -4.13 -16.50 3.16
CA PRO A 18 -3.05 -15.67 2.65
C PRO A 18 -2.81 -14.52 3.63
N PRO A 19 -1.53 -14.21 3.92
CA PRO A 19 -1.20 -13.11 4.81
C PRO A 19 -1.83 -11.80 4.29
N ILE A 20 -2.35 -11.02 5.23
CA ILE A 20 -3.02 -9.76 4.94
C ILE A 20 -2.04 -8.63 5.20
N VAL A 21 -1.93 -7.71 4.25
CA VAL A 21 -1.13 -6.48 4.36
C VAL A 21 -2.05 -5.28 4.23
N VAL A 22 -2.15 -4.49 5.29
CA VAL A 22 -2.95 -3.26 5.30
C VAL A 22 -2.08 -2.11 4.79
N LEU A 23 -2.53 -1.45 3.71
CA LEU A 23 -1.82 -0.31 3.16
C LEU A 23 -2.22 0.97 3.89
N SER A 24 -1.22 1.66 4.46
CA SER A 24 -1.40 2.91 5.18
C SER A 24 -0.20 3.81 4.94
N PRO A 25 -0.38 5.10 4.61
CA PRO A 25 0.74 6.03 4.46
C PRO A 25 1.49 6.27 5.79
N ASP A 26 0.86 5.97 6.92
CA ASP A 26 1.43 6.16 8.27
C ASP A 26 2.19 4.92 8.78
N ALA A 27 2.21 3.83 8.01
CA ALA A 27 2.92 2.62 8.41
C ALA A 27 4.43 2.84 8.45
N ALA A 28 5.10 2.29 9.46
CA ALA A 28 6.54 2.33 9.58
C ALA A 28 7.23 1.46 8.52
N ASP A 29 6.64 0.31 8.20
CA ASP A 29 7.18 -0.63 7.22
C ASP A 29 6.92 -0.13 5.79
N VAL A 30 7.93 -0.29 4.94
CA VAL A 30 7.83 -0.01 3.51
C VAL A 30 7.47 -1.27 2.75
N LEU A 31 6.52 -1.18 1.82
CA LEU A 31 6.20 -2.28 0.92
C LEU A 31 7.27 -2.36 -0.18
N LEU A 32 8.21 -3.29 -0.06
CA LEU A 32 9.31 -3.44 -1.01
C LEU A 32 8.93 -4.28 -2.24
N GLU A 33 8.04 -5.25 -2.07
CA GLU A 33 7.57 -6.14 -3.14
C GLU A 33 6.05 -6.33 -3.06
N VAL A 34 5.43 -6.59 -4.22
CA VAL A 34 4.04 -7.02 -4.32
C VAL A 34 4.04 -8.50 -4.67
N ARG A 35 3.52 -9.33 -3.76
CA ARG A 35 3.50 -10.78 -3.91
C ARG A 35 2.08 -11.26 -4.21
N LEU A 36 1.98 -12.27 -5.07
CA LEU A 36 0.68 -12.81 -5.52
C LEU A 36 0.02 -13.74 -4.49
N ASP A 37 0.75 -14.14 -3.45
CA ASP A 37 0.29 -14.97 -2.33
C ASP A 37 -0.22 -14.16 -1.12
N GLU A 38 -0.25 -12.82 -1.22
CA GLU A 38 -0.73 -11.92 -0.16
C GLU A 38 -2.05 -11.22 -0.55
N VAL A 39 -2.80 -10.76 0.46
CA VAL A 39 -3.99 -9.93 0.28
C VAL A 39 -3.70 -8.50 0.74
N TYR A 40 -3.79 -7.55 -0.18
CA TYR A 40 -3.58 -6.13 0.11
C TYR A 40 -4.90 -5.40 0.40
N VAL A 41 -5.01 -4.80 1.58
CA VAL A 41 -6.17 -4.01 1.99
C VAL A 41 -5.87 -2.52 1.78
N VAL A 42 -6.52 -1.92 0.78
CA VAL A 42 -6.45 -0.46 0.53
C VAL A 42 -7.62 0.21 1.23
N GLY A 43 -7.33 1.11 2.18
CA GLY A 43 -8.38 1.86 2.87
C GLY A 43 -9.17 2.77 1.91
N GLY A 44 -10.50 2.80 2.03
CA GLY A 44 -11.39 3.60 1.19
C GLY A 44 -11.44 5.11 1.51
N LEU A 45 -10.66 5.57 2.49
CA LEU A 45 -10.72 6.93 3.04
C LEU A 45 -9.36 7.63 2.96
N CYS A 46 -8.86 7.83 1.74
CA CYS A 46 -7.71 8.72 1.49
C CYS A 46 -8.22 10.14 1.20
N ASP A 47 -8.76 10.80 2.24
CA ASP A 47 -9.17 12.21 2.20
C ASP A 47 -8.09 13.09 2.84
N ALA A 48 -8.01 14.35 2.42
CA ALA A 48 -7.06 15.34 2.95
C ALA A 48 -7.23 15.61 4.46
N LYS A 49 -8.36 15.20 5.06
CA LYS A 49 -8.57 15.12 6.51
C LYS A 49 -8.04 13.78 7.06
N ARG A 50 -6.72 13.71 7.19
CA ARG A 50 -6.01 12.61 7.87
C ARG A 50 -6.43 12.54 9.34
N ILE A 51 -7.05 11.43 9.76
CA ILE A 51 -6.98 11.01 11.16
C ILE A 51 -5.81 10.05 11.25
N ALA A 52 -4.65 10.58 11.64
CA ALA A 52 -3.41 9.82 11.65
C ALA A 52 -3.56 8.54 12.51
N ASN A 53 -2.90 7.47 12.08
CA ASN A 53 -2.73 6.20 12.80
C ASN A 53 -3.98 5.31 12.97
N VAL A 54 -5.19 5.69 12.56
CA VAL A 54 -6.38 4.84 12.81
C VAL A 54 -6.27 3.48 12.12
N THR A 55 -5.82 3.46 10.87
CA THR A 55 -5.71 2.22 10.09
C THR A 55 -4.53 1.36 10.55
N ALA A 56 -3.37 1.98 10.79
CA ALA A 56 -2.18 1.29 11.26
C ALA A 56 -2.35 0.72 12.67
N SER A 57 -2.93 1.49 13.61
CA SER A 57 -3.21 1.02 14.96
C SER A 57 -4.23 -0.12 14.97
N ARG A 58 -5.30 -0.06 14.17
CA ARG A 58 -6.27 -1.16 14.04
C ARG A 58 -5.67 -2.44 13.49
N ALA A 59 -4.68 -2.33 12.59
CA ALA A 59 -3.95 -3.48 12.07
C ALA A 59 -3.04 -4.07 13.16
N ALA A 60 -2.28 -3.23 13.86
CA ALA A 60 -1.41 -3.63 14.96
C ALA A 60 -2.19 -4.32 16.10
N GLU A 61 -3.33 -3.76 16.50
CA GLU A 61 -4.26 -4.35 17.50
C GLU A 61 -4.75 -5.75 17.09
N ARG A 62 -4.76 -6.06 15.80
CA ARG A 62 -5.19 -7.35 15.24
C ARG A 62 -4.02 -8.24 14.82
N GLY A 63 -2.78 -7.84 15.09
CA GLY A 63 -1.58 -8.56 14.65
C GLY A 63 -1.44 -8.64 13.13
N VAL A 64 -2.02 -7.71 12.38
CA VAL A 64 -1.97 -7.66 10.92
C VAL A 64 -0.85 -6.71 10.49
N ARG A 65 -0.05 -7.13 9.52
CA ARG A 65 1.03 -6.31 8.95
C ARG A 65 0.45 -5.06 8.30
N ALA A 66 1.06 -3.91 8.56
CA ALA A 66 0.76 -2.66 7.87
C ALA A 66 2.00 -2.17 7.13
N ALA A 67 1.84 -1.68 5.90
CA ALA A 67 2.95 -1.15 5.10
C ALA A 67 2.53 0.09 4.31
N ARG A 68 3.48 0.99 4.04
CA ARG A 68 3.30 2.15 3.16
C ARG A 68 3.98 1.90 1.81
N LEU A 69 3.53 2.61 0.79
CA LEU A 69 4.23 2.61 -0.50
C LEU A 69 5.60 3.32 -0.38
N PRO A 70 6.60 2.94 -1.19
CA PRO A 70 7.95 3.49 -1.11
C PRO A 70 8.07 4.85 -1.82
N ILE A 71 7.18 5.80 -1.53
CA ILE A 71 7.14 7.10 -2.21
C ILE A 71 8.39 7.91 -1.89
N ASP A 72 8.71 8.04 -0.60
CA ASP A 72 9.86 8.80 -0.13
C ASP A 72 11.17 8.13 -0.56
N GLU A 73 11.24 6.81 -0.60
CA GLU A 73 12.39 6.04 -1.09
C GLU A 73 12.61 6.22 -2.59
N THR A 74 11.53 6.43 -3.36
CA THR A 74 11.60 6.51 -4.82
C THR A 74 11.87 7.94 -5.30
N PHE A 75 11.29 8.95 -4.65
CA PHE A 75 11.30 10.34 -5.12
C PHE A 75 11.86 11.35 -4.11
N GLY A 76 12.20 10.91 -2.89
CA GLY A 76 12.49 11.81 -1.76
C GLY A 76 11.22 12.25 -1.05
N ALA A 77 11.38 12.76 0.18
CA ALA A 77 10.28 13.15 1.03
C ALA A 77 9.40 14.24 0.38
N SER A 78 8.12 13.95 0.17
CA SER A 78 7.16 14.89 -0.43
C SER A 78 5.75 14.73 0.13
N ASP A 79 5.32 15.72 0.92
CA ASP A 79 3.95 15.78 1.47
C ASP A 79 2.86 15.71 0.40
N MET A 80 3.16 16.19 -0.82
CA MET A 80 2.21 16.20 -1.94
C MET A 80 2.01 14.80 -2.55
N LEU A 81 3.10 14.03 -2.66
CA LEU A 81 3.09 12.69 -3.25
C LEU A 81 2.56 11.65 -2.25
N ASN A 82 2.73 11.89 -0.95
CA ASN A 82 2.23 11.03 0.13
C ASN A 82 0.69 10.96 0.23
N ILE A 83 -0.03 11.74 -0.58
CA ILE A 83 -1.49 11.69 -0.68
C ILE A 83 -1.90 11.06 -2.01
N LEU A 84 -2.23 9.77 -1.98
CA LEU A 84 -2.74 9.01 -3.13
C LEU A 84 -4.20 8.61 -2.95
N THR A 85 -4.95 8.56 -4.05
CA THR A 85 -6.31 8.01 -4.06
C THR A 85 -6.27 6.47 -4.12
N VAL A 86 -7.37 5.82 -3.74
CA VAL A 86 -7.52 4.35 -3.83
C VAL A 86 -7.15 3.84 -5.23
N ASN A 87 -7.64 4.49 -6.28
CA ASN A 87 -7.34 4.11 -7.65
C ASN A 87 -5.84 4.19 -7.97
N GLN A 88 -5.14 5.22 -7.49
CA GLN A 88 -3.70 5.38 -7.72
C GLN A 88 -2.92 4.27 -7.03
N VAL A 89 -3.29 3.90 -5.80
CA VAL A 89 -2.69 2.77 -5.08
C VAL A 89 -2.91 1.47 -5.85
N ILE A 90 -4.13 1.21 -6.34
CA ILE A 90 -4.43 0.00 -7.13
C ILE A 90 -3.58 -0.04 -8.41
N VAL A 91 -3.47 1.06 -9.15
CA VAL A 91 -2.61 1.14 -10.35
C VAL A 91 -1.15 0.86 -10.00
N ALA A 92 -0.63 1.46 -8.92
CA ALA A 92 0.75 1.23 -8.49
C ALA A 92 1.00 -0.27 -8.18
N LEU A 93 0.09 -0.91 -7.45
CA LEU A 93 0.21 -2.35 -7.15
C LEU A 93 0.15 -3.22 -8.41
N MET A 94 -0.75 -2.91 -9.34
CA MET A 94 -0.86 -3.64 -10.61
C MET A 94 0.41 -3.51 -11.45
N VAL A 95 0.96 -2.31 -11.61
CA VAL A 95 2.19 -2.10 -12.37
C VAL A 95 3.37 -2.77 -11.68
N MET A 96 3.49 -2.64 -10.36
CA MET A 96 4.54 -3.32 -9.57
C MET A 96 4.52 -4.84 -9.74
N ALA A 97 3.35 -5.46 -9.75
CA ALA A 97 3.22 -6.91 -9.93
C ALA A 97 3.72 -7.38 -11.31
N ASN A 98 3.82 -6.47 -12.30
CA ASN A 98 4.25 -6.79 -13.66
C ASN A 98 5.71 -6.39 -13.95
N CYS A 99 6.19 -5.26 -13.39
CA CYS A 99 7.53 -4.74 -13.71
C CYS A 99 8.53 -4.83 -12.56
N SER A 100 8.08 -5.07 -11.33
CA SER A 100 8.91 -5.08 -10.12
C SER A 100 9.77 -3.82 -9.92
N ASP A 101 9.32 -2.67 -10.44
CA ASP A 101 10.02 -1.38 -10.35
C ASP A 101 9.07 -0.28 -9.82
N TRP A 102 9.37 0.19 -8.61
CA TRP A 102 8.55 1.20 -7.92
C TRP A 102 8.59 2.57 -8.56
N ARG A 103 9.70 2.95 -9.21
CA ARG A 103 9.79 4.20 -9.96
C ARG A 103 8.84 4.17 -11.13
N VAL A 104 8.84 3.09 -11.91
CA VAL A 104 7.90 2.90 -13.02
C VAL A 104 6.45 2.88 -12.50
N ALA A 105 6.17 2.06 -11.49
CA ALA A 105 4.81 1.90 -10.96
C ALA A 105 4.21 3.19 -10.38
N LEU A 106 5.00 3.95 -9.62
CA LEU A 106 4.53 5.21 -9.05
C LEU A 106 4.46 6.32 -10.11
N CYS A 107 5.35 6.34 -11.10
CA CYS A 107 5.25 7.29 -12.23
C CYS A 107 3.98 7.06 -13.04
N GLU A 108 3.56 5.81 -13.27
CA GLU A 108 2.31 5.48 -13.94
C GLU A 108 1.07 5.81 -13.09
N ALA A 109 1.12 5.49 -11.80
CA ALA A 109 0.00 5.72 -10.88
C ALA A 109 -0.24 7.21 -10.57
N ILE A 110 0.83 8.01 -10.43
CA ILE A 110 0.73 9.39 -9.96
C ILE A 110 0.53 10.35 -11.14
N PRO A 111 -0.48 11.24 -11.12
CA PRO A 111 -0.73 12.18 -12.19
C PRO A 111 0.51 13.05 -12.51
N PRO A 112 0.83 13.29 -13.80
CA PRO A 112 2.02 14.04 -14.21
C PRO A 112 2.15 15.42 -13.54
N ARG A 113 1.01 16.09 -13.33
CA ARG A 113 0.95 17.40 -12.66
C ARG A 113 1.51 17.35 -11.24
N LYS A 114 1.25 16.29 -10.48
CA LYS A 114 1.78 16.14 -9.11
C LYS A 114 3.29 15.92 -9.12
N LEU A 115 3.77 15.04 -10.01
CA LEU A 115 5.20 14.74 -10.16
C LEU A 115 6.00 16.00 -10.53
N ARG A 116 5.49 16.80 -11.47
CA ARG A 116 6.13 18.06 -11.86
C ARG A 116 6.22 19.08 -10.72
N VAL A 117 5.18 19.19 -9.90
CA VAL A 117 5.20 20.09 -8.71
C VAL A 117 6.19 19.59 -7.66
N ALA A 118 6.36 18.28 -7.55
CA ALA A 118 7.36 17.66 -6.68
C ALA A 118 8.79 17.62 -7.29
N GLY A 119 8.99 18.16 -8.51
CA GLY A 119 10.31 18.17 -9.16
C GLY A 119 10.79 16.81 -9.66
N VAL A 120 9.90 15.83 -9.83
CA VAL A 120 10.22 14.49 -10.32
C VAL A 120 10.20 14.45 -11.85
N ASP A 121 11.32 14.07 -12.47
CA ASP A 121 11.37 13.71 -13.90
C ASP A 121 10.96 12.25 -14.10
N ARG A 122 10.08 12.00 -15.07
CA ARG A 122 9.62 10.66 -15.44
C ARG A 122 10.63 9.90 -16.32
N HIS A 123 11.55 10.60 -16.97
CA HIS A 123 12.54 10.01 -17.89
C HIS A 123 13.93 9.87 -17.25
N GLY A 124 14.03 10.10 -15.94
CA GLY A 124 15.27 9.97 -15.17
C GLY A 124 15.45 8.58 -14.60
#